data_AF-A0A971EX22-F1
#
_entry.id   AF-A0A971EX22-F1
#
_cell.length_a   1.000
_cell.length_b   1.000
_cell.length_c   1.000
_cell.angle_alpha   90.00
_cell.angle_beta   90.00
_cell.angle_gamma   90.00
#
_symmetry.space_group_name_H-M   'P 1'
#
loop_
_entity.id
_entity.type
_entity.pdbx_description
1 polymer ?
#
loop_
_entity_poly.entity_id
_entity_poly.type
_entity_poly.pdbx_seq_one_letter_code
_entity_poly.pdbx_strand_id
1 'polypeptide(L)'
;LVRAGIEKDPYINENSFDYMKYEYYQWWYTRIIYIPEDFRGDRYILCFNGLDTIADIYLDDILIGHTENMLVEHEFDVTDFISAGKSYALSVRIYSVMNYIRNKEYTVWMRGCRHCSELPYIRKAPHMMGWDILPRLVSAGIWKDVKLLSVKNTRITQAYYATPVFYMDKIRMRFAYRFTTDYDDLLGFMIRVRGKCEESEFEYSVPAWFVSGNDGFLIDKPKLWWPRGYGEQNLYTVTMDLLYNDEIVDSRTEKIGLRTFRLERRFEKRNQEFKLYVNEVPVFINGTNHIALDILHSKDYLRQQKEIELAVECNCNMIRCWGGNVYPEKEFYDLCDEHGILVWQDFTFGNSNYPQTEGFFDTVYDEAEKVIKKFRNHASLVLWCGDNEIDTTVDGYWYPDDKSKYNRISREVLEKAVQQNDPFRVYLKSSPEIPEGFDSYNVPEQHIWGPRAYFKDDFYKHVTAKFIAEAGYHGCPSMESLKKYIPEKDLWPIEGNKTWA
;
A
#
# COMPACT_ATOMS: atom_id res chain seq x y z
N LEU A 1 8.56 9.33 -23.88
CA LEU A 1 8.96 8.67 -25.14
C LEU A 1 7.82 8.63 -26.15
N VAL A 2 6.71 7.91 -25.88
CA VAL A 2 5.53 7.87 -26.76
C VAL A 2 5.02 9.25 -27.17
N ARG A 3 4.76 10.15 -26.19
CA ARG A 3 4.30 11.52 -26.46
C ARG A 3 5.22 12.34 -27.37
N ALA A 4 6.50 12.00 -27.41
CA ALA A 4 7.50 12.67 -28.24
C ALA A 4 7.68 11.99 -29.62
N GLY A 5 6.93 10.93 -29.92
CA GLY A 5 7.02 10.18 -31.18
C GLY A 5 8.29 9.32 -31.32
N ILE A 6 9.05 9.12 -30.23
CA ILE A 6 10.31 8.35 -30.26
C ILE A 6 10.05 6.84 -30.27
N GLU A 7 9.01 6.42 -29.54
CA GLU A 7 8.65 5.01 -29.39
C GLU A 7 7.17 4.80 -29.67
N LYS A 8 6.83 3.57 -30.08
CA LYS A 8 5.44 3.14 -30.28
C LYS A 8 4.74 2.91 -28.96
N ASP A 9 3.42 2.85 -29.01
CA ASP A 9 2.61 2.56 -27.84
C ASP A 9 2.94 1.16 -27.27
N PRO A 10 3.39 1.04 -26.00
CA PRO A 10 3.73 -0.24 -25.39
C PRO A 10 2.53 -1.18 -25.19
N TYR A 11 1.28 -0.70 -25.25
CA TYR A 11 0.10 -1.57 -25.10
C TYR A 11 -0.24 -2.36 -26.37
N ILE A 12 0.42 -2.09 -27.51
CA ILE A 12 0.07 -2.71 -28.80
C ILE A 12 1.05 -3.86 -29.11
N ASN A 13 0.51 -5.06 -29.37
CA ASN A 13 1.27 -6.24 -29.80
C ASN A 13 2.50 -6.49 -28.91
N GLU A 14 3.66 -6.75 -29.51
CA GLU A 14 4.95 -7.01 -28.87
C GLU A 14 5.75 -5.71 -28.56
N ASN A 15 5.17 -4.52 -28.72
CA ASN A 15 5.92 -3.25 -28.60
C ASN A 15 6.53 -3.05 -27.20
N SER A 16 5.99 -3.68 -26.15
CA SER A 16 6.57 -3.62 -24.80
C SER A 16 8.02 -4.11 -24.76
N PHE A 17 8.42 -5.06 -25.61
CA PHE A 17 9.81 -5.54 -25.68
C PHE A 17 10.79 -4.48 -26.18
N ASP A 18 10.34 -3.54 -27.02
CA ASP A 18 11.18 -2.44 -27.51
C ASP A 18 11.66 -1.53 -26.36
N TYR A 19 10.96 -1.56 -25.22
CA TYR A 19 11.30 -0.77 -24.04
C TYR A 19 12.38 -1.40 -23.16
N MET A 20 12.70 -2.69 -23.31
CA MET A 20 13.69 -3.37 -22.45
C MET A 20 15.09 -2.75 -22.52
N LYS A 21 15.44 -2.10 -23.65
CA LYS A 21 16.71 -1.38 -23.78
C LYS A 21 16.82 -0.19 -22.81
N TYR A 22 15.69 0.45 -22.48
CA TYR A 22 15.65 1.63 -21.61
C TYR A 22 15.85 1.30 -20.13
N GLU A 23 15.72 0.04 -19.75
CA GLU A 23 15.98 -0.42 -18.38
C GLU A 23 17.46 -0.20 -17.97
N TYR A 24 18.35 -0.07 -18.96
CA TYR A 24 19.78 0.21 -18.80
C TYR A 24 20.14 1.71 -18.88
N TYR A 25 19.15 2.57 -19.12
CA TYR A 25 19.36 4.00 -19.29
C TYR A 25 19.23 4.73 -17.95
N GLN A 26 19.90 5.87 -17.85
CA GLN A 26 19.65 6.84 -16.79
C GLN A 26 18.89 8.03 -17.38
N TRP A 27 18.01 8.62 -16.58
CA TRP A 27 17.11 9.69 -17.02
C TRP A 27 17.32 10.94 -16.19
N TRP A 28 17.26 12.10 -16.85
CA TRP A 28 17.30 13.40 -16.19
C TRP A 28 15.99 14.13 -16.44
N TYR A 29 15.38 14.62 -15.36
CA TYR A 29 14.23 15.52 -15.38
C TYR A 29 14.65 16.84 -14.77
N THR A 30 14.44 17.96 -15.47
CA THR A 30 14.78 19.29 -14.96
C THR A 30 13.62 20.25 -15.18
N ARG A 31 13.34 21.06 -14.17
CA ARG A 31 12.35 22.14 -14.24
C ARG A 31 12.84 23.35 -13.45
N ILE A 32 12.63 24.55 -13.99
CA ILE A 32 12.77 25.78 -13.22
C ILE A 32 11.49 25.98 -12.39
N ILE A 33 11.65 26.11 -11.08
CA ILE A 33 10.58 26.40 -10.12
C ILE A 33 10.75 27.82 -9.58
N TYR A 34 9.65 28.55 -9.45
CA TYR A 34 9.62 29.88 -8.82
C TYR A 34 8.95 29.77 -7.46
N ILE A 35 9.57 30.33 -6.42
CA ILE A 35 9.01 30.37 -5.07
C ILE A 35 8.29 31.72 -4.91
N PRO A 36 6.95 31.74 -4.78
CA PRO A 36 6.21 32.99 -4.64
C PRO A 36 6.66 33.83 -3.44
N GLU A 37 6.57 35.16 -3.55
CA GLU A 37 6.95 36.07 -2.47
C GLU A 37 6.11 35.89 -1.21
N ASP A 38 4.86 35.46 -1.32
CA ASP A 38 3.93 35.20 -0.21
C ASP A 38 4.04 33.79 0.38
N PHE A 39 4.94 32.95 -0.16
CA PHE A 39 5.17 31.60 0.34
C PHE A 39 5.98 31.62 1.65
N ARG A 40 5.26 31.72 2.78
CA ARG A 40 5.80 31.93 4.13
C ARG A 40 5.57 30.75 5.06
N GLY A 41 6.57 30.45 5.89
CA GLY A 41 6.54 29.52 7.01
C GLY A 41 7.93 29.36 7.60
N ASP A 42 8.02 28.60 8.69
CA ASP A 42 9.27 28.48 9.46
C ASP A 42 10.26 27.53 8.77
N ARG A 43 9.73 26.50 8.10
CA ARG A 43 10.51 25.51 7.35
C ARG A 43 9.88 25.22 5.99
N TYR A 44 10.72 24.82 5.05
CA TYR A 44 10.33 24.44 3.69
C TYR A 44 10.72 23.00 3.42
N ILE A 45 9.73 22.14 3.15
CA ILE A 45 9.93 20.71 2.91
C ILE A 45 9.57 20.38 1.47
N LEU A 46 10.55 19.91 0.69
CA LEU A 46 10.34 19.40 -0.66
C LEU A 46 9.95 17.92 -0.56
N CYS A 47 8.73 17.60 -0.99
CA CYS A 47 8.13 16.28 -0.90
C CYS A 47 7.99 15.68 -2.30
N PHE A 48 8.62 14.53 -2.53
CA PHE A 48 8.38 13.69 -3.68
C PHE A 48 7.48 12.54 -3.25
N ASN A 49 6.24 12.50 -3.72
CA ASN A 49 5.29 11.47 -3.28
C ASN A 49 5.60 10.08 -3.90
N GLY A 50 6.42 10.03 -4.94
CA GLY A 50 6.81 8.80 -5.61
C GLY A 50 7.91 9.03 -6.66
N LEU A 51 9.09 8.48 -6.40
CA LEU A 51 10.24 8.45 -7.31
C LEU A 51 10.57 7.01 -7.68
N ASP A 52 10.53 6.68 -8.96
CA ASP A 52 10.81 5.34 -9.48
C ASP A 52 12.21 5.30 -10.09
N THR A 53 13.26 4.78 -9.45
CA THR A 53 13.32 4.30 -8.04
C THR A 53 14.56 4.86 -7.36
N ILE A 54 15.74 4.56 -7.92
CA ILE A 54 17.01 5.10 -7.46
C ILE A 54 17.19 6.50 -8.04
N ALA A 55 17.23 7.54 -7.20
CA ALA A 55 17.28 8.91 -7.68
C ALA A 55 18.17 9.82 -6.84
N ASP A 56 18.87 10.74 -7.51
CA ASP A 56 19.51 11.91 -6.90
C ASP A 56 18.72 13.17 -7.24
N ILE A 57 18.51 14.03 -6.24
CA ILE A 57 17.75 15.28 -6.37
C ILE A 57 18.69 16.46 -6.16
N TYR A 58 18.65 17.40 -7.09
CA TYR A 58 19.48 18.61 -7.09
C TYR A 58 18.65 19.88 -7.14
N LEU A 59 19.11 20.91 -6.45
CA LEU A 59 18.61 22.28 -6.54
C LEU A 59 19.77 23.22 -6.89
N ASP A 60 19.71 23.88 -8.05
CA ASP A 60 20.81 24.71 -8.59
C ASP A 60 22.17 23.98 -8.52
N ASP A 61 22.20 22.74 -9.00
CA ASP A 61 23.36 21.83 -9.01
C ASP A 61 23.83 21.33 -7.63
N ILE A 62 23.18 21.72 -6.53
CA ILE A 62 23.46 21.21 -5.19
C ILE A 62 22.65 19.95 -4.93
N LEU A 63 23.33 18.83 -4.61
CA LEU A 63 22.66 17.59 -4.20
C LEU A 63 21.94 17.79 -2.86
N ILE A 64 20.62 17.68 -2.87
CA ILE A 64 19.77 17.84 -1.68
C ILE A 64 19.21 16.51 -1.16
N GLY A 65 19.28 15.43 -1.94
CA GLY A 65 18.70 14.15 -1.54
C GLY A 65 19.05 12.97 -2.44
N HIS A 66 18.93 11.77 -1.86
CA HIS A 66 19.08 10.49 -2.54
C HIS A 66 17.96 9.53 -2.09
N THR A 67 17.43 8.72 -3.00
CA THR A 67 16.34 7.76 -2.71
C THR A 67 16.59 6.43 -3.42
N GLU A 68 16.12 5.32 -2.83
CA GLU A 68 16.18 3.97 -3.44
C GLU A 68 14.85 3.19 -3.35
N ASN A 69 13.74 3.86 -3.04
CA ASN A 69 12.45 3.22 -2.79
C ASN A 69 11.30 3.91 -3.54
N MET A 70 10.63 3.18 -4.43
CA MET A 70 9.52 3.67 -5.24
C MET A 70 8.22 3.84 -4.46
N LEU A 71 8.08 3.05 -3.40
CA LEU A 71 6.80 2.74 -2.78
C LEU A 71 6.39 3.74 -1.69
N VAL A 72 7.27 4.69 -1.37
CA VAL A 72 7.05 5.70 -0.33
C VAL A 72 7.41 7.10 -0.79
N GLU A 73 6.89 8.06 -0.04
CA GLU A 73 7.25 9.47 -0.16
C GLU A 73 8.63 9.77 0.45
N HIS A 74 9.30 10.75 -0.15
CA HIS A 74 10.61 11.25 0.27
C HIS A 74 10.52 12.74 0.54
N GLU A 75 10.89 13.15 1.75
CA GLU A 75 10.84 14.52 2.22
C GLU A 75 12.26 15.04 2.47
N PHE A 76 12.55 16.24 1.96
CA PHE A 76 13.84 16.92 2.14
C PHE A 76 13.61 18.31 2.69
N ASP A 77 14.28 18.64 3.79
CA ASP A 77 14.30 20.02 4.29
C ASP A 77 15.18 20.87 3.37
N VAL A 78 14.55 21.83 2.70
CA VAL A 78 15.20 22.74 1.75
C VAL A 78 15.24 24.18 2.28
N THR A 79 14.98 24.38 3.57
CA THR A 79 14.84 25.71 4.20
C THR A 79 16.04 26.61 3.92
N ASP A 80 17.24 26.06 4.04
CA ASP A 80 18.49 26.80 3.84
C ASP A 80 18.89 26.96 2.36
N PHE A 81 18.19 26.29 1.45
CA PHE A 81 18.51 26.27 0.02
C PHE A 81 17.62 27.22 -0.79
N ILE A 82 16.42 27.53 -0.30
CA ILE A 82 15.45 28.36 -1.02
C ILE A 82 15.18 29.70 -0.34
N SER A 83 14.65 30.64 -1.13
CA SER A 83 14.17 31.93 -0.66
C SER A 83 12.96 32.33 -1.50
N ALA A 84 11.95 32.89 -0.84
CA ALA A 84 10.79 33.47 -1.52
C ALA A 84 11.21 34.56 -2.52
N GLY A 85 10.49 34.66 -3.63
CA GLY A 85 10.77 35.59 -4.73
C GLY A 85 11.88 35.15 -5.69
N LYS A 86 12.49 33.96 -5.50
CA LYS A 86 13.56 33.44 -6.36
C LYS A 86 13.13 32.22 -7.17
N SER A 87 13.87 31.96 -8.23
CA SER A 87 13.73 30.77 -9.07
C SER A 87 14.92 29.84 -8.90
N TYR A 88 14.67 28.54 -8.97
CA TYR A 88 15.65 27.47 -8.80
C TYR A 88 15.48 26.40 -9.88
N ALA A 89 16.58 25.81 -10.33
CA ALA A 89 16.57 24.62 -11.17
C ALA A 89 16.46 23.37 -10.31
N LEU A 90 15.29 22.73 -10.32
CA LEU A 90 15.10 21.41 -9.72
C LEU A 90 15.42 20.34 -10.75
N SER A 91 16.45 19.54 -10.48
CA SER A 91 16.87 18.42 -11.34
C SER A 91 16.80 17.10 -10.58
N VAL A 92 16.28 16.06 -11.24
CA VAL A 92 16.20 14.70 -10.70
C VAL A 92 16.89 13.77 -11.69
N ARG A 93 17.94 13.10 -11.22
CA ARG A 93 18.60 12.02 -11.96
C ARG A 93 18.07 10.70 -11.47
N ILE A 94 17.44 9.95 -12.36
CA ILE A 94 16.95 8.59 -12.07
C ILE A 94 17.92 7.59 -12.71
N TYR A 95 18.46 6.70 -11.89
CA TYR A 95 19.43 5.69 -12.33
C TYR A 95 18.75 4.48 -12.97
N SER A 96 19.51 3.75 -13.79
CA SER A 96 19.08 2.46 -14.32
C SER A 96 18.95 1.44 -13.19
N VAL A 97 17.75 0.88 -13.02
CA VAL A 97 17.47 -0.19 -12.06
C VAL A 97 18.35 -1.40 -12.36
N MET A 98 18.44 -1.83 -13.62
CA MET A 98 19.22 -3.01 -14.01
C MET A 98 20.71 -2.86 -13.76
N ASN A 99 21.31 -1.72 -14.12
CA ASN A 99 22.73 -1.46 -13.85
C ASN A 99 23.02 -1.31 -12.35
N TYR A 100 22.05 -0.84 -11.57
CA TYR A 100 22.19 -0.74 -10.13
C TYR A 100 22.18 -2.13 -9.47
N ILE A 101 21.17 -2.96 -9.76
CA ILE A 101 20.98 -4.25 -9.09
C ILE A 101 21.92 -5.37 -9.57
N ARG A 102 22.43 -5.30 -10.82
CA ARG A 102 23.37 -6.32 -11.34
C ARG A 102 24.71 -6.36 -10.60
N ASN A 103 25.03 -5.29 -9.86
CA ASN A 103 26.25 -5.18 -9.06
C ASN A 103 26.03 -5.57 -7.58
N LYS A 104 24.83 -6.05 -7.22
CA LYS A 104 24.53 -6.57 -5.87
C LYS A 104 24.87 -8.07 -5.79
N GLU A 105 25.07 -8.57 -4.57
CA GLU A 105 25.49 -9.95 -4.32
C GLU A 105 24.28 -10.88 -4.11
N TYR A 106 23.95 -11.74 -5.06
CA TYR A 106 22.82 -12.67 -4.90
C TYR A 106 23.26 -13.94 -4.19
N THR A 107 22.67 -14.21 -3.02
CA THR A 107 22.85 -15.50 -2.34
C THR A 107 22.06 -16.60 -3.06
N VAL A 108 22.44 -17.86 -2.88
CA VAL A 108 21.72 -19.02 -3.44
C VAL A 108 20.27 -19.16 -2.94
N TRP A 109 19.95 -18.54 -1.81
CA TRP A 109 18.58 -18.49 -1.27
C TRP A 109 17.69 -17.53 -2.05
N MET A 110 18.26 -16.41 -2.49
CA MET A 110 17.52 -15.36 -3.16
C MET A 110 17.05 -15.81 -4.53
N ARG A 111 15.83 -15.40 -4.85
CA ARG A 111 15.16 -15.82 -6.07
C ARG A 111 14.04 -14.86 -6.40
N GLY A 112 13.95 -14.41 -7.64
CA GLY A 112 12.74 -13.74 -8.13
C GLY A 112 11.64 -14.72 -8.53
N CYS A 113 10.48 -14.18 -8.89
CA CYS A 113 9.45 -14.95 -9.56
C CYS A 113 9.96 -15.46 -10.94
N ARG A 114 9.15 -16.27 -11.62
CA ARG A 114 9.56 -16.93 -12.87
C ARG A 114 10.07 -15.90 -13.89
N HIS A 115 11.29 -16.10 -14.39
CA HIS A 115 11.99 -15.22 -15.34
C HIS A 115 12.34 -13.81 -14.84
N CYS A 116 12.30 -13.54 -13.54
CA CYS A 116 12.57 -12.21 -12.96
C CYS A 116 13.60 -12.26 -11.82
N SER A 117 14.74 -12.95 -12.01
CA SER A 117 15.73 -13.20 -10.95
C SER A 117 16.30 -11.94 -10.29
N GLU A 118 16.24 -10.81 -10.99
CA GLU A 118 16.72 -9.49 -10.58
C GLU A 118 15.80 -8.75 -9.59
N LEU A 119 14.54 -9.17 -9.49
CA LEU A 119 13.49 -8.52 -8.70
C LEU A 119 13.84 -8.30 -7.21
N PRO A 120 14.45 -9.25 -6.48
CA PRO A 120 14.54 -9.19 -5.02
C PRO A 120 15.24 -7.96 -4.40
N TYR A 121 16.16 -7.32 -5.10
CA TYR A 121 17.04 -6.29 -4.51
C TYR A 121 16.47 -4.87 -4.49
N ILE A 122 15.37 -4.61 -5.19
CA ILE A 122 14.86 -3.25 -5.38
C ILE A 122 13.47 -3.09 -4.79
N ARG A 123 13.25 -2.00 -4.05
CA ARG A 123 11.91 -1.63 -3.55
C ARG A 123 11.14 -0.88 -4.63
N LYS A 124 10.62 -1.67 -5.57
CA LYS A 124 9.83 -1.28 -6.74
C LYS A 124 8.67 -2.26 -6.88
N ALA A 125 7.57 -1.85 -7.51
CA ALA A 125 6.44 -2.74 -7.76
C ALA A 125 6.88 -4.02 -8.52
N PRO A 126 6.76 -5.21 -7.90
CA PRO A 126 7.31 -6.46 -8.43
C PRO A 126 6.88 -6.80 -9.86
N HIS A 127 5.59 -6.62 -10.21
CA HIS A 127 5.08 -6.97 -11.54
C HIS A 127 5.72 -6.18 -12.69
N MET A 128 6.38 -5.06 -12.42
CA MET A 128 7.05 -4.26 -13.47
C MET A 128 8.19 -5.04 -14.14
N MET A 129 8.76 -6.04 -13.46
CA MET A 129 9.75 -6.97 -14.01
C MET A 129 9.13 -8.02 -14.95
N GLY A 130 7.79 -8.07 -15.02
CA GLY A 130 6.99 -9.09 -15.67
C GLY A 130 6.25 -9.95 -14.64
N TRP A 131 5.02 -10.35 -14.97
CA TRP A 131 4.23 -11.29 -14.18
C TRP A 131 3.47 -12.25 -15.11
N ASP A 132 2.81 -13.27 -14.57
CA ASP A 132 2.04 -14.21 -15.38
C ASP A 132 0.77 -13.59 -16.02
N ILE A 133 0.29 -12.48 -15.46
CA ILE A 133 -0.89 -11.73 -15.93
C ILE A 133 -0.58 -10.27 -16.34
N LEU A 134 0.67 -9.82 -16.21
CA LEU A 134 1.08 -8.44 -16.48
C LEU A 134 2.38 -8.42 -17.31
N PRO A 135 2.48 -7.57 -18.35
CA PRO A 135 3.69 -7.49 -19.16
C PRO A 135 4.85 -6.85 -18.37
N ARG A 136 6.08 -7.14 -18.78
CA ARG A 136 7.26 -6.43 -18.28
C ARG A 136 7.30 -5.01 -18.83
N LEU A 137 7.43 -4.03 -17.94
CA LEU A 137 7.76 -2.65 -18.29
C LEU A 137 8.44 -1.97 -17.10
N VAL A 138 9.78 -2.03 -17.07
CA VAL A 138 10.57 -1.41 -15.99
C VAL A 138 10.74 0.07 -16.29
N SER A 139 9.80 0.90 -15.84
CA SER A 139 9.89 2.36 -16.00
C SER A 139 10.92 3.01 -15.07
N ALA A 140 11.21 4.28 -15.36
CA ALA A 140 12.00 5.21 -14.55
C ALA A 140 11.32 6.58 -14.64
N GLY A 141 10.93 7.17 -13.51
CA GLY A 141 10.18 8.42 -13.55
C GLY A 141 9.78 8.99 -12.19
N ILE A 142 9.37 10.26 -12.21
CA ILE A 142 8.66 10.92 -11.11
C ILE A 142 7.19 10.52 -11.27
N TRP A 143 6.77 9.44 -10.59
CA TRP A 143 5.51 8.74 -10.88
C TRP A 143 4.31 9.25 -10.08
N LYS A 144 4.56 10.05 -9.03
CA LYS A 144 3.55 10.82 -8.28
C LYS A 144 3.97 12.28 -8.17
N ASP A 145 3.06 13.11 -7.66
CA ASP A 145 3.27 14.56 -7.50
C ASP A 145 4.50 14.94 -6.68
N VAL A 146 5.04 16.12 -7.00
CA VAL A 146 6.07 16.82 -6.23
C VAL A 146 5.46 18.06 -5.62
N LYS A 147 5.67 18.26 -4.31
CA LYS A 147 5.11 19.39 -3.55
C LYS A 147 6.23 20.09 -2.78
N LEU A 148 6.18 21.41 -2.73
CA LEU A 148 6.94 22.18 -1.75
C LEU A 148 5.96 22.62 -0.66
N LEU A 149 6.21 22.22 0.58
CA LEU A 149 5.39 22.55 1.73
C LEU A 149 6.08 23.64 2.54
N SER A 150 5.31 24.64 2.97
CA SER A 150 5.74 25.57 4.00
C SER A 150 5.05 25.21 5.31
N VAL A 151 5.83 24.92 6.34
CA VAL A 151 5.34 24.34 7.59
C VAL A 151 5.80 25.16 8.79
N LYS A 152 4.93 25.23 9.81
CA LYS A 152 5.27 25.83 11.10
C LYS A 152 6.17 24.91 11.92
N ASN A 153 7.01 25.47 12.79
CA ASN A 153 7.78 24.70 13.78
C ASN A 153 6.85 23.99 14.75
N THR A 154 5.85 24.71 15.25
CA THR A 154 4.80 24.17 16.11
C THR A 154 3.67 23.58 15.27
N ARG A 155 3.62 22.24 15.16
CA ARG A 155 2.62 21.51 14.36
C ARG A 155 2.44 20.06 14.78
N ILE A 156 1.25 19.51 14.57
CA ILE A 156 0.96 18.09 14.68
C ILE A 156 1.66 17.37 13.52
N THR A 157 2.46 16.36 13.86
CA THR A 157 3.14 15.49 12.90
C THR A 157 2.45 14.12 12.79
N GLN A 158 1.73 13.69 13.82
CA GLN A 158 0.95 12.46 13.79
C GLN A 158 -0.37 12.59 14.56
N ALA A 159 -1.43 12.06 13.96
CA ALA A 159 -2.70 11.74 14.60
C ALA A 159 -3.01 10.26 14.31
N TYR A 160 -3.33 9.50 15.36
CA TYR A 160 -3.73 8.11 15.26
C TYR A 160 -5.06 7.92 15.96
N TYR A 161 -5.96 7.16 15.36
CA TYR A 161 -7.24 6.80 15.94
C TYR A 161 -7.47 5.29 15.85
N ALA A 162 -8.05 4.71 16.90
CA ALA A 162 -8.47 3.32 16.88
C ALA A 162 -9.68 3.11 17.79
N THR A 163 -10.53 2.16 17.41
CA THR A 163 -11.70 1.77 18.18
C THR A 163 -11.64 0.29 18.56
N PRO A 164 -10.85 -0.08 19.60
CA PRO A 164 -10.47 -1.46 19.82
C PRO A 164 -11.55 -2.33 20.48
N VAL A 165 -12.54 -1.72 21.16
CA VAL A 165 -13.51 -2.48 21.94
C VAL A 165 -14.86 -1.79 21.98
N PHE A 166 -15.90 -2.63 21.92
CA PHE A 166 -17.28 -2.28 22.15
C PHE A 166 -17.68 -2.73 23.56
N TYR A 167 -18.33 -1.86 24.33
CA TYR A 167 -18.81 -2.14 25.68
C TYR A 167 -20.23 -1.62 25.84
N MET A 168 -21.20 -2.53 25.98
CA MET A 168 -22.64 -2.22 26.04
C MET A 168 -23.13 -1.44 24.81
N ASP A 169 -23.46 -0.16 24.94
CA ASP A 169 -23.87 0.75 23.86
C ASP A 169 -22.81 1.83 23.58
N LYS A 170 -21.56 1.58 23.99
CA LYS A 170 -20.44 2.52 23.89
C LYS A 170 -19.29 1.90 23.11
N ILE A 171 -18.55 2.72 22.38
CA ILE A 171 -17.28 2.33 21.76
C ILE A 171 -16.13 3.11 22.38
N ARG A 172 -15.02 2.42 22.68
CA ARG A 172 -13.80 3.09 23.15
C ARG A 172 -13.08 3.70 21.96
N MET A 173 -12.91 5.01 21.94
CA MET A 173 -11.93 5.69 21.09
C MET A 173 -10.58 5.69 21.81
N ARG A 174 -9.53 5.28 21.12
CA ARG A 174 -8.13 5.52 21.47
C ARG A 174 -7.57 6.50 20.45
N PHE A 175 -6.74 7.42 20.93
CA PHE A 175 -5.94 8.24 20.04
C PHE A 175 -4.51 8.37 20.55
N ALA A 176 -3.59 8.57 19.62
CA ALA A 176 -2.21 8.94 19.91
C ALA A 176 -1.82 10.13 19.04
N TYR A 177 -0.96 10.98 19.58
CA TYR A 177 -0.52 12.19 18.92
C TYR A 177 1.00 12.35 19.00
N ARG A 178 1.52 13.06 18.01
CA ARG A 178 2.88 13.62 18.03
C ARG A 178 2.84 15.02 17.43
N PHE A 179 3.56 15.95 18.04
CA PHE A 179 3.77 17.29 17.49
C PHE A 179 5.24 17.69 17.60
N THR A 180 5.63 18.72 16.84
CA THR A 180 6.88 19.45 17.03
C THR A 180 6.57 20.83 17.56
N THR A 181 7.50 21.46 18.26
CA THR A 181 7.37 22.83 18.75
C THR A 181 8.76 23.42 19.02
N ASP A 182 8.85 24.74 18.94
CA ASP A 182 10.00 25.59 19.25
C ASP A 182 9.84 26.35 20.57
N TYR A 183 8.78 26.06 21.33
CA TYR A 183 8.57 26.62 22.66
C TYR A 183 9.57 26.00 23.66
N ASP A 184 10.05 26.83 24.59
CA ASP A 184 11.06 26.43 25.59
C ASP A 184 10.52 25.42 26.63
N ASP A 185 9.21 25.44 26.88
CA ASP A 185 8.52 24.49 27.74
C ASP A 185 7.17 24.07 27.16
N LEU A 186 6.57 23.04 27.77
CA LEU A 186 5.33 22.42 27.30
C LEU A 186 4.12 22.74 28.18
N LEU A 187 4.23 23.64 29.15
CA LEU A 187 3.11 24.02 30.01
C LEU A 187 2.08 24.81 29.19
N GLY A 188 0.80 24.45 29.34
CA GLY A 188 -0.30 25.10 28.59
C GLY A 188 -0.63 24.44 27.25
N PHE A 189 0.13 23.44 26.80
CA PHE A 189 -0.28 22.63 25.64
C PHE A 189 -1.42 21.67 25.98
N MET A 190 -2.38 21.56 25.06
CA MET A 190 -3.49 20.61 25.14
C MET A 190 -3.77 19.97 23.78
N ILE A 191 -4.28 18.74 23.82
CA ILE A 191 -4.87 18.08 22.66
C ILE A 191 -6.38 18.06 22.86
N ARG A 192 -7.11 18.56 21.86
CA ARG A 192 -8.57 18.45 21.80
C ARG A 192 -8.96 17.62 20.58
N VAL A 193 -9.72 16.55 20.81
CA VAL A 193 -10.28 15.70 19.75
C VAL A 193 -11.79 15.91 19.68
N ARG A 194 -12.28 16.32 18.52
CA ARG A 194 -13.71 16.54 18.23
C ARG A 194 -14.12 15.69 17.05
N GLY A 195 -15.33 15.13 17.08
CA GLY A 195 -15.85 14.35 15.96
C GLY A 195 -17.34 14.59 15.75
N LYS A 196 -17.76 14.61 14.48
CA LYS A 196 -19.17 14.75 14.11
C LYS A 196 -19.56 13.84 12.94
N CYS A 197 -20.67 13.13 13.08
CA CYS A 197 -21.36 12.36 12.05
C CYS A 197 -22.87 12.57 12.21
N GLU A 198 -23.44 13.41 11.35
CA GLU A 198 -24.83 13.88 11.48
C GLU A 198 -25.10 14.44 12.90
N GLU A 199 -26.08 13.89 13.62
CA GLU A 199 -26.45 14.25 15.00
C GLU A 199 -25.55 13.61 16.08
N SER A 200 -24.63 12.71 15.72
CA SER A 200 -23.70 12.11 16.68
C SER A 200 -22.42 12.93 16.75
N GLU A 201 -22.10 13.44 17.93
CA GLU A 201 -20.92 14.26 18.18
C GLU A 201 -20.22 13.89 19.48
N PHE A 202 -18.92 14.20 19.55
CA PHE A 202 -18.12 14.05 20.75
C PHE A 202 -17.01 15.10 20.79
N GLU A 203 -16.59 15.44 22.00
CA GLU A 203 -15.42 16.27 22.27
C GLU A 203 -14.68 15.73 23.50
N TYR A 204 -13.36 15.67 23.42
CA TYR A 204 -12.49 15.26 24.53
C TYR A 204 -11.20 16.08 24.50
N SER A 205 -10.78 16.57 25.66
CA SER A 205 -9.56 17.36 25.81
C SER A 205 -8.67 16.77 26.89
N VAL A 206 -7.35 16.77 26.64
CA VAL A 206 -6.33 16.27 27.56
C VAL A 206 -5.08 17.18 27.50
N PRO A 207 -4.41 17.45 28.63
CA PRO A 207 -3.13 18.16 28.60
C PRO A 207 -2.05 17.40 27.82
N ALA A 208 -1.30 18.11 26.99
CA ALA A 208 -0.16 17.56 26.27
C ALA A 208 1.12 17.71 27.10
N TRP A 209 1.30 16.82 28.07
CA TRP A 209 2.48 16.83 28.97
C TRP A 209 3.82 16.65 28.26
N PHE A 210 3.81 16.07 27.06
CA PHE A 210 4.97 15.88 26.22
C PHE A 210 4.59 15.96 24.74
N VAL A 211 5.58 16.13 23.86
CA VAL A 211 5.40 16.18 22.39
C VAL A 211 4.86 14.90 21.76
N SER A 212 4.76 13.83 22.55
CA SER A 212 4.11 12.59 22.18
C SER A 212 3.30 12.04 23.35
N GLY A 213 2.09 11.57 23.06
CA GLY A 213 1.19 11.01 24.06
C GLY A 213 0.06 10.21 23.45
N ASN A 214 -0.71 9.56 24.29
CA ASN A 214 -1.91 8.82 23.91
C ASN A 214 -2.94 8.87 25.03
N ASP A 215 -4.22 8.78 24.67
CA ASP A 215 -5.32 8.70 25.61
C ASP A 215 -6.54 8.01 24.96
N GLY A 216 -7.70 8.03 25.61
CA GLY A 216 -8.95 7.61 25.02
C GLY A 216 -10.16 7.85 25.91
N PHE A 217 -11.33 7.83 25.29
CA PHE A 217 -12.61 8.10 25.91
C PHE A 217 -13.69 7.17 25.33
N LEU A 218 -14.83 7.07 26.01
CA LEU A 218 -15.98 6.32 25.53
C LEU A 218 -16.90 7.26 24.75
N ILE A 219 -17.35 6.80 23.58
CA ILE A 219 -18.39 7.48 22.78
C ILE A 219 -19.70 6.73 23.02
N ASP A 220 -20.70 7.45 23.50
CA ASP A 220 -22.02 6.91 23.80
C ASP A 220 -22.88 6.81 22.54
N LYS A 221 -23.53 5.66 22.36
CA LYS A 221 -24.44 5.36 21.23
C LYS A 221 -23.84 5.79 19.87
N PRO A 222 -22.63 5.29 19.54
CA PRO A 222 -21.93 5.69 18.32
C PRO A 222 -22.70 5.24 17.08
N LYS A 223 -22.63 6.03 16.01
CA LYS A 223 -22.99 5.55 14.67
C LYS A 223 -21.83 4.72 14.12
N LEU A 224 -21.98 3.41 14.13
CA LEU A 224 -20.93 2.49 13.70
C LEU A 224 -20.77 2.51 12.17
N TRP A 225 -19.53 2.36 11.72
CA TRP A 225 -19.22 2.04 10.33
C TRP A 225 -19.39 0.53 10.09
N TRP A 226 -20.05 0.16 9.01
CA TRP A 226 -20.26 -1.23 8.63
C TRP A 226 -19.78 -1.51 7.20
N PRO A 227 -19.26 -2.73 6.94
CA PRO A 227 -19.00 -3.16 5.58
C PRO A 227 -20.31 -3.32 4.80
N ARG A 228 -20.18 -3.28 3.48
CA ARG A 228 -21.27 -3.40 2.52
C ARG A 228 -22.08 -4.66 2.77
N GLY A 229 -23.40 -4.50 2.87
CA GLY A 229 -24.35 -5.57 3.14
C GLY A 229 -24.62 -5.81 4.63
N TYR A 230 -23.94 -5.12 5.55
CA TYR A 230 -24.11 -5.30 7.01
C TYR A 230 -24.63 -4.06 7.74
N GLY A 231 -24.65 -2.88 7.10
CA GLY A 231 -25.17 -1.65 7.67
C GLY A 231 -24.70 -0.42 6.92
N GLU A 232 -24.81 0.74 7.57
CA GLU A 232 -24.42 2.05 7.02
C GLU A 232 -22.92 2.34 7.21
N GLN A 233 -22.34 3.07 6.26
CA GLN A 233 -20.93 3.47 6.23
C GLN A 233 -20.72 4.81 6.97
N ASN A 234 -21.08 4.87 8.26
CA ASN A 234 -20.98 6.12 9.02
C ASN A 234 -19.51 6.57 9.19
N LEU A 235 -19.17 7.73 8.63
CA LEU A 235 -17.85 8.35 8.74
C LEU A 235 -17.93 9.66 9.51
N TYR A 236 -17.21 9.74 10.63
CA TYR A 236 -17.06 10.97 11.40
C TYR A 236 -16.01 11.86 10.75
N THR A 237 -16.27 13.16 10.71
CA THR A 237 -15.21 14.14 10.51
C THR A 237 -14.58 14.39 11.88
N VAL A 238 -13.36 13.92 12.09
CA VAL A 238 -12.63 14.00 13.36
C VAL A 238 -11.49 15.00 13.23
N THR A 239 -11.44 15.98 14.12
CA THR A 239 -10.39 16.99 14.19
C THR A 239 -9.61 16.85 15.49
N MET A 240 -8.30 16.73 15.40
CA MET A 240 -7.35 16.87 16.50
C MET A 240 -6.74 18.27 16.43
N ASP A 241 -7.04 19.10 17.43
CA ASP A 241 -6.43 20.41 17.63
C ASP A 241 -5.27 20.29 18.62
N LEU A 242 -4.16 20.93 18.31
CA LEU A 242 -3.11 21.28 19.26
C LEU A 242 -3.38 22.71 19.73
N LEU A 243 -3.61 22.87 21.02
CA LEU A 243 -3.82 24.17 21.65
C LEU A 243 -2.62 24.55 22.51
N TYR A 244 -2.34 25.85 22.60
CA TYR A 244 -1.44 26.45 23.56
C TYR A 244 -2.16 27.62 24.24
N ASN A 245 -2.33 27.55 25.57
CA ASN A 245 -3.09 28.55 26.35
C ASN A 245 -4.47 28.88 25.74
N ASP A 246 -5.25 27.83 25.44
CA ASP A 246 -6.59 27.87 24.83
C ASP A 246 -6.67 28.36 23.37
N GLU A 247 -5.54 28.73 22.75
CA GLU A 247 -5.49 29.08 21.33
C GLU A 247 -5.08 27.87 20.47
N ILE A 248 -5.79 27.65 19.35
CA ILE A 248 -5.43 26.59 18.40
C ILE A 248 -4.19 27.02 17.63
N VAL A 249 -3.08 26.30 17.83
CA VAL A 249 -1.82 26.55 17.11
C VAL A 249 -1.69 25.71 15.85
N ASP A 250 -2.31 24.52 15.83
CA ASP A 250 -2.41 23.64 14.67
C ASP A 250 -3.61 22.68 14.78
N SER A 251 -4.09 22.18 13.64
CA SER A 251 -5.20 21.22 13.58
C SER A 251 -5.00 20.20 12.46
N ARG A 252 -5.40 18.95 12.71
CA ARG A 252 -5.52 17.91 11.68
C ARG A 252 -6.93 17.33 11.66
N THR A 253 -7.51 17.25 10.47
CA THR A 253 -8.87 16.72 10.27
C THR A 253 -8.84 15.51 9.34
N GLU A 254 -9.52 14.44 9.75
CA GLU A 254 -9.57 13.17 9.04
C GLU A 254 -10.99 12.57 9.08
N LYS A 255 -11.27 11.66 8.16
CA LYS A 255 -12.50 10.86 8.15
C LYS A 255 -12.24 9.56 8.89
N ILE A 256 -13.05 9.25 9.91
CA ILE A 256 -12.87 8.07 10.77
C ILE A 256 -14.18 7.30 10.87
N GLY A 257 -14.16 6.01 10.55
CA GLY A 257 -15.26 5.08 10.80
C GLY A 257 -15.08 4.38 12.15
N LEU A 258 -16.10 4.44 13.01
CA LEU A 258 -16.07 3.77 14.31
C LEU A 258 -16.50 2.31 14.16
N ARG A 259 -15.57 1.37 14.37
CA ARG A 259 -15.82 -0.08 14.22
C ARG A 259 -14.82 -0.92 14.99
N THR A 260 -15.25 -2.07 15.52
CA THR A 260 -14.32 -3.11 15.97
C THR A 260 -14.14 -4.13 14.85
N PHE A 261 -13.00 -4.81 14.83
CA PHE A 261 -12.79 -5.97 13.98
C PHE A 261 -11.84 -6.94 14.66
N ARG A 262 -11.97 -8.22 14.34
CA ARG A 262 -11.04 -9.28 14.77
C ARG A 262 -11.07 -10.43 13.77
N LEU A 263 -9.93 -11.11 13.64
CA LEU A 263 -9.79 -12.29 12.80
C LEU A 263 -9.56 -13.52 13.68
N GLU A 264 -10.48 -14.48 13.63
CA GLU A 264 -10.34 -15.76 14.30
C GLU A 264 -9.68 -16.76 13.35
N ARG A 265 -8.55 -17.33 13.77
CA ARG A 265 -7.77 -18.28 12.98
C ARG A 265 -7.46 -19.52 13.82
N ARG A 266 -7.66 -20.71 13.24
CA ARG A 266 -7.30 -21.98 13.88
C ARG A 266 -6.57 -22.88 12.89
N PHE A 267 -5.34 -23.27 13.24
CA PHE A 267 -4.50 -24.18 12.47
C PHE A 267 -4.57 -25.59 13.10
N GLU A 268 -5.56 -26.38 12.69
CA GLU A 268 -5.75 -27.77 13.15
C GLU A 268 -6.16 -28.65 11.97
N LYS A 269 -5.47 -29.78 11.71
CA LYS A 269 -5.65 -30.62 10.51
C LYS A 269 -7.08 -31.06 10.17
N ARG A 270 -8.05 -30.96 11.10
CA ARG A 270 -9.46 -31.36 10.89
C ARG A 270 -10.49 -30.33 11.33
N ASN A 271 -10.06 -29.21 11.91
CA ASN A 271 -10.94 -28.24 12.55
C ASN A 271 -10.43 -26.81 12.32
N GLN A 272 -10.09 -26.48 11.08
CA GLN A 272 -9.56 -25.18 10.72
C GLN A 272 -10.61 -24.08 10.77
N GLU A 273 -10.18 -22.85 11.04
CA GLU A 273 -11.03 -21.66 10.97
C GLU A 273 -10.27 -20.45 10.42
N PHE A 274 -11.01 -19.61 9.69
CA PHE A 274 -10.64 -18.26 9.28
C PHE A 274 -11.93 -17.45 9.19
N LYS A 275 -12.22 -16.63 10.19
CA LYS A 275 -13.47 -15.87 10.28
C LYS A 275 -13.18 -14.43 10.68
N LEU A 276 -13.52 -13.50 9.80
CA LEU A 276 -13.48 -12.08 10.11
C LEU A 276 -14.79 -11.67 10.81
N TYR A 277 -14.66 -10.92 11.89
CA TYR A 277 -15.77 -10.27 12.56
C TYR A 277 -15.60 -8.76 12.46
N VAL A 278 -16.69 -8.05 12.20
CA VAL A 278 -16.77 -6.58 12.29
C VAL A 278 -17.92 -6.25 13.23
N ASN A 279 -17.67 -5.39 14.23
CA ASN A 279 -18.62 -5.07 15.29
C ASN A 279 -19.18 -6.33 15.97
N GLU A 280 -18.31 -7.31 16.23
CA GLU A 280 -18.61 -8.64 16.78
C GLU A 280 -19.56 -9.53 15.94
N VAL A 281 -19.90 -9.12 14.72
CA VAL A 281 -20.71 -9.91 13.78
C VAL A 281 -19.79 -10.60 12.76
N PRO A 282 -19.91 -11.92 12.53
CA PRO A 282 -19.13 -12.60 11.50
C PRO A 282 -19.54 -12.10 10.11
N VAL A 283 -18.56 -11.71 9.30
CA VAL A 283 -18.77 -11.18 7.95
C VAL A 283 -18.33 -12.22 6.93
N PHE A 284 -19.27 -12.70 6.12
CA PHE A 284 -18.93 -13.48 4.92
C PHE A 284 -18.30 -12.54 3.87
N ILE A 285 -17.10 -12.89 3.43
CA ILE A 285 -16.36 -12.09 2.45
C ILE A 285 -16.72 -12.54 1.03
N ASN A 286 -17.22 -11.58 0.26
CA ASN A 286 -17.34 -11.66 -1.19
C ASN A 286 -16.45 -10.56 -1.77
N GLY A 287 -15.42 -10.92 -2.52
CA GLY A 287 -14.38 -9.96 -2.86
C GLY A 287 -13.56 -10.32 -4.07
N THR A 288 -12.55 -9.49 -4.33
CA THR A 288 -11.60 -9.63 -5.43
C THR A 288 -10.20 -9.20 -4.99
N ASN A 289 -9.20 -9.51 -5.81
CA ASN A 289 -7.83 -9.03 -5.63
C ASN A 289 -7.59 -7.82 -6.54
N HIS A 290 -7.16 -6.70 -5.94
CA HIS A 290 -6.70 -5.51 -6.63
C HIS A 290 -5.26 -5.70 -7.12
N ILE A 291 -5.07 -5.54 -8.42
CA ILE A 291 -3.78 -5.59 -9.12
C ILE A 291 -3.52 -4.26 -9.82
N ALA A 292 -2.38 -4.13 -10.50
CA ALA A 292 -2.04 -2.92 -11.26
C ALA A 292 -3.17 -2.53 -12.23
N LEU A 293 -3.69 -1.31 -12.09
CA LEU A 293 -4.76 -0.79 -12.96
C LEU A 293 -4.25 -0.41 -14.35
N ASP A 294 -2.95 -0.12 -14.43
CA ASP A 294 -2.23 0.18 -15.66
C ASP A 294 -0.78 -0.33 -15.53
N ILE A 295 -0.11 -0.61 -16.66
CA ILE A 295 1.33 -0.94 -16.69
C ILE A 295 2.21 0.24 -16.25
N LEU A 296 1.64 1.46 -16.23
CA LEU A 296 2.26 2.69 -15.76
C LEU A 296 1.43 3.30 -14.63
N HIS A 297 1.81 3.07 -13.37
CA HIS A 297 1.07 3.54 -12.18
C HIS A 297 0.73 5.03 -12.15
N SER A 298 1.49 5.87 -12.84
CA SER A 298 1.14 7.28 -13.07
C SER A 298 -0.22 7.50 -13.76
N LYS A 299 -0.91 6.44 -14.19
CA LYS A 299 -2.22 6.43 -14.82
C LYS A 299 -3.31 5.74 -13.98
N ASP A 300 -2.99 5.21 -12.81
CA ASP A 300 -3.95 4.45 -11.99
C ASP A 300 -5.18 5.30 -11.63
N TYR A 301 -4.97 6.60 -11.38
CA TYR A 301 -6.05 7.57 -11.09
C TYR A 301 -7.12 7.65 -12.19
N LEU A 302 -6.80 7.27 -13.44
CA LEU A 302 -7.78 7.27 -14.54
C LEU A 302 -8.81 6.14 -14.42
N ARG A 303 -8.55 5.14 -13.56
CA ARG A 303 -9.32 3.90 -13.46
C ARG A 303 -9.78 3.61 -12.04
N GLN A 304 -9.19 4.26 -11.03
CA GLN A 304 -9.40 3.93 -9.63
C GLN A 304 -10.88 3.99 -9.21
N GLN A 305 -11.58 5.08 -9.57
CA GLN A 305 -13.01 5.20 -9.27
C GLN A 305 -13.82 4.09 -9.94
N LYS A 306 -13.55 3.80 -11.21
CA LYS A 306 -14.32 2.80 -11.96
C LYS A 306 -14.12 1.38 -11.42
N GLU A 307 -12.93 1.07 -10.92
CA GLU A 307 -12.66 -0.19 -10.23
C GLU A 307 -13.59 -0.36 -9.02
N ILE A 308 -13.68 0.66 -8.17
CA ILE A 308 -14.51 0.59 -6.96
C ILE A 308 -16.00 0.50 -7.34
N GLU A 309 -16.46 1.26 -8.33
CA GLU A 309 -17.83 1.16 -8.83
C GLU A 309 -18.17 -0.28 -9.28
N LEU A 310 -17.27 -0.93 -10.03
CA LEU A 310 -17.47 -2.31 -10.48
C LEU A 310 -17.46 -3.30 -9.30
N ALA A 311 -16.61 -3.08 -8.29
CA ALA A 311 -16.61 -3.88 -7.08
C ALA A 311 -17.96 -3.75 -6.33
N VAL A 312 -18.51 -2.54 -6.22
CA VAL A 312 -19.83 -2.27 -5.64
C VAL A 312 -20.95 -2.94 -6.45
N GLU A 313 -20.94 -2.82 -7.77
CA GLU A 313 -21.90 -3.46 -8.68
C GLU A 313 -21.89 -4.99 -8.54
N CYS A 314 -20.70 -5.59 -8.33
CA CYS A 314 -20.52 -7.02 -8.07
C CYS A 314 -20.86 -7.44 -6.63
N ASN A 315 -21.36 -6.53 -5.78
CA ASN A 315 -21.59 -6.76 -4.35
C ASN A 315 -20.34 -7.26 -3.60
N CYS A 316 -19.15 -6.77 -3.99
CA CYS A 316 -17.94 -7.00 -3.22
C CYS A 316 -18.02 -6.21 -1.90
N ASN A 317 -17.58 -6.83 -0.82
CA ASN A 317 -17.44 -6.23 0.49
C ASN A 317 -16.00 -6.30 1.02
N MET A 318 -15.06 -6.85 0.25
CA MET A 318 -13.63 -6.76 0.50
C MET A 318 -12.84 -6.71 -0.80
N ILE A 319 -11.74 -5.97 -0.80
CA ILE A 319 -10.67 -6.01 -1.80
C ILE A 319 -9.36 -6.35 -1.11
N ARG A 320 -8.61 -7.31 -1.67
CA ARG A 320 -7.23 -7.60 -1.28
C ARG A 320 -6.26 -6.88 -2.21
N CYS A 321 -5.48 -5.95 -1.70
CA CYS A 321 -4.42 -5.28 -2.44
C CYS A 321 -3.18 -6.18 -2.48
N TRP A 322 -2.94 -6.78 -3.64
CA TRP A 322 -1.95 -7.83 -3.85
C TRP A 322 -0.49 -7.32 -3.77
N GLY A 323 0.38 -8.07 -3.10
CA GLY A 323 1.75 -7.68 -2.75
C GLY A 323 2.74 -7.50 -3.91
N GLY A 324 2.41 -7.86 -5.16
CA GLY A 324 3.27 -7.53 -6.30
C GLY A 324 2.93 -6.21 -7.00
N ASN A 325 2.06 -5.39 -6.41
CA ASN A 325 1.65 -4.07 -6.88
C ASN A 325 2.29 -2.94 -6.05
N VAL A 326 2.07 -1.68 -6.44
CA VAL A 326 2.26 -0.52 -5.54
C VAL A 326 1.16 -0.47 -4.47
N TYR A 327 1.43 0.24 -3.37
CA TYR A 327 0.35 0.66 -2.46
C TYR A 327 -0.62 1.60 -3.19
N PRO A 328 -1.94 1.37 -3.13
CA PRO A 328 -2.93 2.27 -3.73
C PRO A 328 -2.83 3.71 -3.21
N GLU A 329 -3.39 4.66 -3.95
CA GLU A 329 -3.49 6.06 -3.51
C GLU A 329 -4.51 6.22 -2.37
N LYS A 330 -4.43 7.33 -1.64
CA LYS A 330 -5.40 7.66 -0.58
C LYS A 330 -6.86 7.59 -1.08
N GLU A 331 -7.10 8.00 -2.32
CA GLU A 331 -8.43 7.96 -2.96
C GLU A 331 -9.03 6.54 -3.00
N PHE A 332 -8.22 5.49 -3.19
CA PHE A 332 -8.70 4.10 -3.13
C PHE A 332 -9.30 3.78 -1.75
N TYR A 333 -8.59 4.13 -0.68
CA TYR A 333 -9.03 3.84 0.68
C TYR A 333 -10.20 4.74 1.09
N ASP A 334 -10.24 6.01 0.64
CA ASP A 334 -11.38 6.90 0.83
C ASP A 334 -12.65 6.30 0.18
N LEU A 335 -12.56 5.83 -1.07
CA LEU A 335 -13.67 5.18 -1.76
C LEU A 335 -14.10 3.87 -1.08
N CYS A 336 -13.13 3.08 -0.59
CA CYS A 336 -13.43 1.87 0.17
C CYS A 336 -14.14 2.18 1.50
N ASP A 337 -13.73 3.25 2.20
CA ASP A 337 -14.39 3.74 3.42
C ASP A 337 -15.84 4.16 3.12
N GLU A 338 -16.06 4.91 2.04
CA GLU A 338 -17.38 5.42 1.66
C GLU A 338 -18.34 4.32 1.18
N HIS A 339 -17.83 3.31 0.47
CA HIS A 339 -18.64 2.24 -0.10
C HIS A 339 -18.76 0.99 0.79
N GLY A 340 -18.07 0.95 1.93
CA GLY A 340 -18.13 -0.17 2.85
C GLY A 340 -17.32 -1.38 2.38
N ILE A 341 -16.29 -1.16 1.56
CA ILE A 341 -15.43 -2.24 1.07
C ILE A 341 -14.27 -2.39 2.03
N LEU A 342 -14.13 -3.55 2.67
CA LEU A 342 -13.01 -3.87 3.53
C LEU A 342 -11.72 -3.96 2.71
N VAL A 343 -10.59 -3.57 3.30
CA VAL A 343 -9.27 -3.68 2.67
C VAL A 343 -8.40 -4.65 3.45
N TRP A 344 -7.91 -5.65 2.73
CA TRP A 344 -6.76 -6.47 3.08
C TRP A 344 -5.57 -5.88 2.31
N GLN A 345 -4.56 -5.35 3.01
CA GLN A 345 -3.39 -4.74 2.37
C GLN A 345 -2.15 -5.61 2.56
N ASP A 346 -1.64 -6.19 1.47
CA ASP A 346 -0.30 -6.79 1.48
C ASP A 346 0.78 -5.68 1.52
N PHE A 347 1.89 -5.91 2.22
CA PHE A 347 3.13 -5.20 1.92
C PHE A 347 3.65 -5.65 0.56
N THR A 348 4.38 -4.77 -0.14
CA THR A 348 4.79 -5.01 -1.53
C THR A 348 5.92 -6.07 -1.62
N PHE A 349 5.53 -7.33 -1.45
CA PHE A 349 6.32 -8.53 -1.59
C PHE A 349 5.47 -9.63 -2.26
N GLY A 350 6.01 -10.28 -3.28
CA GLY A 350 5.33 -11.39 -3.94
C GLY A 350 6.28 -12.43 -4.55
N ASN A 351 5.95 -13.71 -4.35
CA ASN A 351 6.46 -14.92 -5.02
C ASN A 351 7.99 -15.00 -5.20
N SER A 352 8.73 -14.37 -4.30
CA SER A 352 10.18 -14.20 -4.42
C SER A 352 10.84 -14.30 -3.04
N ASN A 353 12.08 -14.78 -3.01
CA ASN A 353 12.92 -14.80 -1.83
C ASN A 353 13.78 -13.53 -1.81
N TYR A 354 13.42 -12.60 -0.93
CA TYR A 354 14.07 -11.29 -0.78
C TYR A 354 15.32 -11.37 0.13
N PRO A 355 16.23 -10.37 0.06
CA PRO A 355 17.40 -10.32 0.94
C PRO A 355 17.03 -10.43 2.42
N GLN A 356 17.71 -11.33 3.14
CA GLN A 356 17.54 -11.53 4.59
C GLN A 356 18.69 -10.88 5.37
N THR A 357 18.96 -9.59 5.10
CA THR A 357 20.07 -8.83 5.69
C THR A 357 19.56 -7.61 6.45
N GLU A 358 20.28 -7.21 7.51
CA GLU A 358 19.88 -6.10 8.39
C GLU A 358 19.69 -4.78 7.61
N GLY A 359 20.58 -4.46 6.66
CA GLY A 359 20.42 -3.26 5.84
C GLY A 359 19.19 -3.27 4.93
N PHE A 360 18.72 -4.44 4.48
CA PHE A 360 17.46 -4.53 3.76
C PHE A 360 16.27 -4.42 4.72
N PHE A 361 16.38 -4.97 5.94
CA PHE A 361 15.34 -4.84 6.96
C PHE A 361 15.10 -3.39 7.37
N ASP A 362 16.15 -2.57 7.50
CA ASP A 362 16.01 -1.14 7.79
C ASP A 362 15.19 -0.43 6.69
N THR A 363 15.49 -0.70 5.42
CA THR A 363 14.74 -0.15 4.28
C THR A 363 13.27 -0.60 4.30
N VAL A 364 13.01 -1.88 4.61
CA VAL A 364 11.64 -2.41 4.68
C VAL A 364 10.87 -1.83 5.87
N TYR A 365 11.52 -1.65 7.02
CA TYR A 365 10.91 -1.07 8.19
C TYR A 365 10.52 0.40 7.94
N ASP A 366 11.41 1.20 7.35
CA ASP A 366 11.12 2.59 6.97
C ASP A 366 9.94 2.66 5.99
N GLU A 367 9.92 1.78 4.98
CA GLU A 367 8.80 1.67 4.04
C GLU A 367 7.48 1.37 4.76
N ALA A 368 7.46 0.30 5.55
CA ALA A 368 6.27 -0.16 6.24
C ALA A 368 5.76 0.90 7.22
N GLU A 369 6.66 1.55 7.97
CA GLU A 369 6.31 2.60 8.92
C GLU A 369 5.57 3.76 8.22
N LYS A 370 6.10 4.25 7.09
CA LYS A 370 5.49 5.32 6.30
C LYS A 370 4.12 4.93 5.77
N VAL A 371 4.02 3.74 5.17
CA VAL A 371 2.76 3.22 4.60
C VAL A 371 1.69 3.04 5.68
N ILE A 372 2.04 2.43 6.82
CA ILE A 372 1.12 2.24 7.94
C ILE A 372 0.64 3.60 8.45
N LYS A 373 1.54 4.54 8.75
CA LYS A 373 1.18 5.87 9.26
C LYS A 373 0.27 6.62 8.31
N LYS A 374 0.44 6.44 7.00
CA LYS A 374 -0.37 7.08 5.96
C LYS A 374 -1.79 6.55 5.89
N PHE A 375 -2.01 5.24 6.09
CA PHE A 375 -3.31 4.60 5.83
C PHE A 375 -4.03 4.04 7.06
N ARG A 376 -3.38 3.98 8.23
CA ARG A 376 -3.94 3.37 9.46
C ARG A 376 -5.26 3.99 9.96
N ASN A 377 -5.61 5.21 9.55
CA ASN A 377 -6.85 5.83 10.02
C ASN A 377 -8.08 5.46 9.15
N HIS A 378 -7.89 4.75 8.03
CA HIS A 378 -9.00 4.29 7.19
C HIS A 378 -9.85 3.22 7.88
N ALA A 379 -11.17 3.38 7.72
CA ALA A 379 -12.17 2.52 8.33
C ALA A 379 -12.18 1.12 7.71
N SER A 380 -12.08 1.07 6.38
CA SER A 380 -12.07 -0.09 5.50
C SER A 380 -10.91 -1.03 5.75
N LEU A 381 -9.72 -0.49 6.02
CA LEU A 381 -8.54 -1.29 6.28
C LEU A 381 -8.76 -2.13 7.54
N VAL A 382 -8.64 -3.46 7.44
CA VAL A 382 -8.83 -4.34 8.61
C VAL A 382 -7.65 -5.28 8.82
N LEU A 383 -6.76 -5.38 7.83
CA LEU A 383 -5.71 -6.38 7.80
C LEU A 383 -4.50 -5.86 7.04
N TRP A 384 -3.33 -5.99 7.65
CA TRP A 384 -2.02 -5.93 6.99
C TRP A 384 -1.51 -7.36 6.77
N CYS A 385 -0.95 -7.65 5.61
CA CYS A 385 -0.36 -8.96 5.29
C CYS A 385 1.09 -8.78 4.85
N GLY A 386 1.98 -9.64 5.32
CA GLY A 386 3.42 -9.53 5.08
C GLY A 386 3.80 -9.67 3.61
N ASP A 387 3.18 -10.58 2.88
CA ASP A 387 3.52 -10.88 1.49
C ASP A 387 2.46 -11.73 0.77
N ASN A 388 2.64 -11.85 -0.55
CA ASN A 388 1.96 -12.82 -1.40
C ASN A 388 2.82 -14.07 -1.65
N GLU A 389 2.31 -15.23 -1.25
CA GLU A 389 2.79 -16.58 -1.60
C GLU A 389 4.28 -16.86 -1.34
N ILE A 390 4.96 -16.13 -0.45
CA ILE A 390 6.36 -16.45 -0.13
C ILE A 390 6.43 -17.76 0.64
N ASP A 391 5.51 -18.00 1.58
CA ASP A 391 5.43 -19.29 2.29
C ASP A 391 5.17 -20.45 1.31
N THR A 392 4.27 -20.29 0.34
CA THR A 392 4.02 -21.27 -0.74
C THR A 392 5.25 -21.47 -1.62
N THR A 393 5.98 -20.38 -1.91
CA THR A 393 7.24 -20.44 -2.67
C THR A 393 8.25 -21.30 -1.91
N VAL A 394 8.48 -21.02 -0.63
CA VAL A 394 9.39 -21.79 0.23
C VAL A 394 8.97 -23.25 0.35
N ASP A 395 7.66 -23.52 0.50
CA ASP A 395 7.07 -24.87 0.54
C ASP A 395 7.41 -25.68 -0.73
N GLY A 396 7.18 -25.10 -1.91
CA GLY A 396 7.42 -25.75 -3.20
C GLY A 396 8.89 -26.07 -3.52
N TYR A 397 9.84 -25.49 -2.78
CA TYR A 397 11.27 -25.72 -2.95
C TYR A 397 11.85 -26.85 -2.09
N TRP A 398 11.05 -27.46 -1.21
CA TRP A 398 11.47 -28.59 -0.37
C TRP A 398 12.70 -28.28 0.50
N TYR A 399 12.82 -27.04 0.98
CA TYR A 399 13.85 -26.68 1.94
C TYR A 399 13.72 -27.48 3.24
N PRO A 400 14.83 -27.81 3.93
CA PRO A 400 14.81 -28.62 5.14
C PRO A 400 14.29 -27.85 6.36
N ASP A 401 13.49 -28.55 7.18
CA ASP A 401 12.92 -28.09 8.46
C ASP A 401 12.05 -26.82 8.35
N ASP A 402 11.80 -26.14 9.48
CA ASP A 402 10.87 -25.01 9.62
C ASP A 402 10.98 -23.97 8.51
N LYS A 403 9.98 -23.95 7.63
CA LYS A 403 9.83 -23.04 6.49
C LYS A 403 9.70 -21.59 6.93
N SER A 404 9.20 -21.38 8.14
CA SER A 404 8.89 -20.06 8.68
C SER A 404 10.17 -19.26 8.98
N LYS A 405 11.28 -19.91 9.34
CA LYS A 405 12.56 -19.26 9.69
C LYS A 405 13.21 -18.46 8.54
N TYR A 406 12.78 -18.70 7.30
CA TYR A 406 13.44 -18.15 6.12
C TYR A 406 12.94 -16.76 5.69
N ASN A 407 11.84 -16.28 6.26
CA ASN A 407 11.23 -15.00 5.91
C ASN A 407 11.15 -14.09 7.16
N ARG A 408 12.31 -13.61 7.62
CA ARG A 408 12.41 -12.68 8.76
C ARG A 408 11.74 -11.33 8.45
N ILE A 409 11.65 -10.96 7.17
CA ILE A 409 10.95 -9.75 6.72
C ILE A 409 9.52 -9.74 7.25
N SER A 410 8.72 -10.77 6.95
CA SER A 410 7.33 -10.80 7.39
C SER A 410 7.16 -11.19 8.85
N ARG A 411 8.07 -11.97 9.42
CA ARG A 411 7.96 -12.51 10.79
C ARG A 411 8.58 -11.64 11.89
N GLU A 412 9.45 -10.71 11.53
CA GLU A 412 10.12 -9.83 12.49
C GLU A 412 9.92 -8.37 12.10
N VAL A 413 10.30 -7.99 10.88
CA VAL A 413 10.40 -6.57 10.48
C VAL A 413 9.03 -5.94 10.31
N LEU A 414 8.19 -6.51 9.45
CA LEU A 414 6.86 -6.01 9.15
C LEU A 414 5.91 -6.18 10.34
N GLU A 415 6.01 -7.30 11.05
CA GLU A 415 5.24 -7.53 12.28
C GLU A 415 5.53 -6.45 13.32
N LYS A 416 6.82 -6.15 13.57
CA LYS A 416 7.24 -5.06 14.46
C LYS A 416 6.73 -3.71 13.97
N ALA A 417 6.81 -3.42 12.68
CA ALA A 417 6.32 -2.16 12.12
C ALA A 417 4.82 -1.96 12.39
N VAL A 418 4.00 -3.00 12.18
CA VAL A 418 2.56 -2.98 12.48
C VAL A 418 2.31 -2.84 13.98
N GLN A 419 2.99 -3.63 14.82
CA GLN A 419 2.84 -3.52 16.28
C GLN A 419 3.18 -2.13 16.82
N GLN A 420 4.17 -1.44 16.24
CA GLN A 420 4.58 -0.11 16.71
C GLN A 420 3.72 1.03 16.15
N ASN A 421 3.08 0.84 15.00
CA ASN A 421 2.41 1.94 14.29
C ASN A 421 0.89 1.78 14.10
N ASP A 422 0.36 0.57 14.21
CA ASP A 422 -1.07 0.26 14.14
C ASP A 422 -1.41 -1.02 14.95
N PRO A 423 -1.15 -1.02 16.28
CA PRO A 423 -1.19 -2.21 17.13
C PRO A 423 -2.56 -2.90 17.23
N PHE A 424 -3.63 -2.23 16.82
CA PHE A 424 -4.99 -2.77 16.85
C PHE A 424 -5.42 -3.44 15.53
N ARG A 425 -4.59 -3.37 14.47
CA ARG A 425 -4.88 -4.05 13.20
C ARG A 425 -4.53 -5.53 13.27
N VAL A 426 -5.22 -6.34 12.47
CA VAL A 426 -4.82 -7.73 12.23
C VAL A 426 -3.55 -7.72 11.38
N TYR A 427 -2.62 -8.61 11.70
CA TYR A 427 -1.43 -8.89 10.89
C TYR A 427 -1.38 -10.36 10.47
N LEU A 428 -1.20 -10.61 9.19
CA LEU A 428 -0.88 -11.92 8.62
C LEU A 428 0.57 -11.96 8.15
N LYS A 429 1.26 -13.07 8.37
CA LYS A 429 2.68 -13.18 7.98
C LYS A 429 2.89 -13.47 6.50
N SER A 430 1.93 -14.10 5.85
CA SER A 430 1.93 -14.41 4.42
C SER A 430 0.49 -14.75 3.99
N SER A 431 0.21 -14.64 2.70
CA SER A 431 -1.02 -15.15 2.07
C SER A 431 -0.64 -16.20 1.01
N PRO A 432 -0.85 -17.50 1.24
CA PRO A 432 -1.29 -18.10 2.50
C PRO A 432 -0.17 -18.28 3.53
N GLU A 433 -0.50 -18.11 4.82
CA GLU A 433 0.43 -18.40 5.93
C GLU A 433 0.53 -19.90 6.14
N ILE A 434 1.75 -20.45 6.07
CA ILE A 434 2.04 -21.88 6.24
C ILE A 434 2.94 -22.06 7.47
N PRO A 435 2.37 -22.36 8.64
CA PRO A 435 3.16 -22.65 9.84
C PRO A 435 3.93 -23.96 9.74
N GLU A 436 4.87 -24.17 10.67
CA GLU A 436 5.59 -25.44 10.81
C GLU A 436 4.61 -26.62 10.96
N GLY A 437 4.90 -27.73 10.28
CA GLY A 437 4.08 -28.95 10.31
C GLY A 437 2.85 -28.93 9.40
N PHE A 438 2.65 -27.85 8.63
CA PHE A 438 1.62 -27.72 7.61
C PHE A 438 2.20 -27.64 6.19
N ASP A 439 1.32 -27.83 5.22
CA ASP A 439 1.55 -27.62 3.79
C ASP A 439 0.47 -26.68 3.22
N SER A 440 0.71 -26.19 2.01
CA SER A 440 -0.15 -25.21 1.32
C SER A 440 -1.61 -25.66 1.12
N TYR A 441 -1.93 -26.95 1.17
CA TYR A 441 -3.30 -27.47 1.02
C TYR A 441 -4.00 -27.75 2.36
N ASN A 442 -3.25 -27.69 3.46
CA ASN A 442 -3.72 -28.01 4.80
C ASN A 442 -3.67 -26.78 5.70
N VAL A 443 -3.99 -25.59 5.20
CA VAL A 443 -4.10 -24.35 5.96
C VAL A 443 -5.50 -23.73 5.81
N PRO A 444 -6.01 -22.98 6.81
CA PRO A 444 -7.37 -22.45 6.80
C PRO A 444 -7.66 -21.50 5.63
N GLU A 445 -6.71 -20.63 5.31
CA GLU A 445 -6.78 -19.73 4.16
C GLU A 445 -5.89 -20.29 3.05
N GLN A 446 -6.40 -20.33 1.82
CA GLN A 446 -5.74 -21.01 0.70
C GLN A 446 -5.86 -20.23 -0.61
N HIS A 447 -4.85 -20.41 -1.45
CA HIS A 447 -4.83 -20.01 -2.85
C HIS A 447 -5.09 -21.24 -3.73
N ILE A 448 -6.31 -21.38 -4.24
CA ILE A 448 -6.79 -22.62 -4.90
C ILE A 448 -6.64 -22.53 -6.42
N TRP A 449 -5.40 -22.47 -6.89
CA TRP A 449 -5.08 -22.39 -8.32
C TRP A 449 -5.44 -23.68 -9.07
N GLY A 450 -5.19 -24.86 -8.50
CA GLY A 450 -5.60 -26.15 -9.05
C GLY A 450 -5.01 -26.50 -10.43
N PRO A 451 -5.40 -27.63 -11.03
CA PRO A 451 -4.96 -28.02 -12.37
C PRO A 451 -5.60 -27.11 -13.44
N ARG A 452 -4.86 -26.85 -14.52
CA ARG A 452 -5.33 -26.13 -15.71
C ARG A 452 -6.20 -27.03 -16.63
N ALA A 453 -7.09 -27.83 -16.04
CA ALA A 453 -8.03 -28.70 -16.74
C ALA A 453 -9.27 -27.93 -17.26
N TYR A 454 -10.10 -28.55 -18.10
CA TYR A 454 -11.27 -27.92 -18.70
C TYR A 454 -12.25 -27.42 -17.62
N PHE A 455 -12.32 -26.10 -17.42
CA PHE A 455 -13.11 -25.46 -16.35
C PHE A 455 -12.81 -25.93 -14.92
N LYS A 456 -11.59 -26.42 -14.66
CA LYS A 456 -11.18 -26.98 -13.36
C LYS A 456 -12.09 -28.11 -12.83
N ASP A 457 -12.76 -28.86 -13.69
CA ASP A 457 -13.58 -30.05 -13.36
C ASP A 457 -14.29 -29.97 -11.98
N ASP A 458 -14.14 -30.98 -11.12
CA ASP A 458 -14.68 -31.00 -9.76
C ASP A 458 -13.71 -30.48 -8.68
N PHE A 459 -12.57 -29.88 -9.07
CA PHE A 459 -11.52 -29.42 -8.17
C PHE A 459 -12.05 -28.56 -7.02
N TYR A 460 -12.87 -27.55 -7.35
CA TYR A 460 -13.43 -26.63 -6.35
C TYR A 460 -14.42 -27.30 -5.39
N LYS A 461 -14.97 -28.48 -5.72
CA LYS A 461 -15.89 -29.20 -4.81
C LYS A 461 -15.15 -29.87 -3.66
N HIS A 462 -13.86 -30.12 -3.80
CA HIS A 462 -13.05 -30.88 -2.85
C HIS A 462 -12.05 -30.03 -2.07
N VAL A 463 -12.10 -28.70 -2.20
CA VAL A 463 -11.21 -27.80 -1.45
C VAL A 463 -11.57 -27.80 0.03
N THR A 464 -10.54 -27.81 0.88
CA THR A 464 -10.68 -27.83 2.35
C THR A 464 -10.67 -26.43 2.99
N ALA A 465 -10.39 -25.41 2.17
CA ALA A 465 -10.26 -24.01 2.57
C ALA A 465 -11.45 -23.51 3.40
N LYS A 466 -11.15 -22.71 4.41
CA LYS A 466 -12.12 -21.94 5.21
C LYS A 466 -12.23 -20.50 4.72
N PHE A 467 -11.17 -20.02 4.07
CA PHE A 467 -11.14 -18.77 3.34
C PHE A 467 -10.35 -18.97 2.06
N ILE A 468 -10.84 -18.40 0.97
CA ILE A 468 -10.20 -18.47 -0.34
C ILE A 468 -9.75 -17.04 -0.66
N ALA A 469 -8.47 -16.74 -0.42
CA ALA A 469 -7.92 -15.41 -0.72
C ALA A 469 -7.61 -15.26 -2.22
N GLU A 470 -7.24 -16.35 -2.89
CA GLU A 470 -7.07 -16.39 -4.34
C GLU A 470 -7.73 -17.61 -4.97
N ALA A 471 -8.47 -17.35 -6.04
CA ALA A 471 -8.94 -18.32 -7.01
C ALA A 471 -9.20 -17.59 -8.33
N GLY A 472 -9.06 -18.29 -9.45
CA GLY A 472 -9.33 -17.69 -10.75
C GLY A 472 -9.15 -18.66 -11.90
N TYR A 473 -9.70 -18.30 -13.05
CA TYR A 473 -9.50 -19.00 -14.32
C TYR A 473 -9.35 -17.95 -15.42
N HIS A 474 -8.47 -18.19 -16.39
CA HIS A 474 -8.20 -17.21 -17.44
C HIS A 474 -9.42 -17.06 -18.35
N GLY A 475 -9.73 -15.83 -18.71
CA GLY A 475 -10.74 -15.47 -19.70
C GLY A 475 -10.16 -14.52 -20.74
N CYS A 476 -10.69 -14.59 -21.96
CA CYS A 476 -10.34 -13.63 -23.01
C CYS A 476 -11.17 -12.35 -22.82
N PRO A 477 -10.59 -11.14 -22.94
CA PRO A 477 -11.37 -9.91 -22.87
C PRO A 477 -12.33 -9.78 -24.06
N SER A 478 -13.21 -8.77 -24.01
CA SER A 478 -14.18 -8.53 -25.09
C SER A 478 -13.50 -8.24 -26.44
N MET A 479 -14.19 -8.53 -27.53
CA MET A 479 -13.71 -8.23 -28.89
C MET A 479 -13.37 -6.75 -29.09
N GLU A 480 -14.11 -5.85 -28.44
CA GLU A 480 -13.83 -4.41 -28.47
C GLU A 480 -12.50 -4.08 -27.79
N SER A 481 -12.15 -4.78 -26.71
CA SER A 481 -10.85 -4.62 -26.04
C SER A 481 -9.72 -5.20 -26.89
N LEU A 482 -9.90 -6.39 -27.45
CA LEU A 482 -8.90 -7.06 -28.31
C LEU A 482 -8.47 -6.18 -29.49
N LYS A 483 -9.44 -5.53 -30.15
CA LYS A 483 -9.20 -4.62 -31.28
C LYS A 483 -8.35 -3.39 -30.93
N LYS A 484 -8.17 -3.06 -29.64
CA LYS A 484 -7.33 -1.93 -29.21
C LYS A 484 -5.83 -2.26 -29.29
N TYR A 485 -5.46 -3.53 -29.16
CA TYR A 485 -4.05 -3.93 -29.07
C TYR A 485 -3.62 -5.02 -30.03
N ILE A 486 -4.56 -5.71 -30.69
CA ILE A 486 -4.31 -6.69 -31.75
C ILE A 486 -4.70 -6.08 -33.11
N PRO A 487 -3.79 -6.03 -34.10
CA PRO A 487 -4.13 -5.62 -35.46
C PRO A 487 -5.24 -6.48 -36.07
N GLU A 488 -6.12 -5.90 -36.88
CA GLU A 488 -7.31 -6.60 -37.41
C GLU A 488 -6.98 -7.89 -38.16
N LYS A 489 -5.91 -7.87 -38.97
CA LYS A 489 -5.41 -9.03 -39.73
C LYS A 489 -4.92 -10.18 -38.82
N ASP A 490 -4.58 -9.88 -37.58
CA ASP A 490 -4.02 -10.80 -36.61
C ASP A 490 -5.07 -11.23 -35.55
N LEU A 491 -6.32 -10.76 -35.65
CA LEU A 491 -7.40 -11.18 -34.74
C LEU A 491 -7.83 -12.65 -34.96
N TRP A 492 -7.65 -13.19 -36.17
CA TRP A 492 -8.06 -14.55 -36.50
C TRP A 492 -7.23 -15.13 -37.66
N PRO A 493 -6.84 -16.42 -37.63
CA PRO A 493 -7.05 -17.39 -36.54
C PRO A 493 -6.16 -17.11 -35.32
N ILE A 494 -6.61 -17.61 -34.16
CA ILE A 494 -5.84 -17.58 -32.90
C ILE A 494 -4.67 -18.58 -32.98
N GLU A 495 -4.95 -19.80 -33.42
CA GLU A 495 -3.95 -20.86 -33.52
C GLU A 495 -2.93 -20.57 -34.64
N GLY A 496 -1.65 -20.76 -34.34
CA GLY A 496 -0.54 -20.52 -35.28
C GLY A 496 -0.22 -19.04 -35.52
N ASN A 497 -0.87 -18.13 -34.80
CA ASN A 497 -0.62 -16.70 -34.90
C ASN A 497 0.28 -16.23 -33.75
N LYS A 498 1.46 -15.70 -34.10
CA LYS A 498 2.44 -15.23 -33.12
C LYS A 498 1.89 -14.14 -32.19
N THR A 499 0.91 -13.35 -32.63
CA THR A 499 0.28 -12.30 -31.82
C THR A 499 -0.50 -12.86 -30.62
N TRP A 500 -0.93 -14.12 -30.70
CA TRP A 500 -1.65 -14.83 -29.65
C TRP A 500 -0.79 -15.82 -28.86
N ALA A 501 0.48 -16.00 -29.26
CA ALA A 501 1.43 -16.93 -28.65
C ALA A 501 2.35 -16.19 -27.68
#